data_AF-A0A832ZDM8-F1
#
_entry.id   AF-A0A832ZDM8-F1
#
_cell.length_a   1.000
_cell.length_b   1.000
_cell.length_c   1.000
_cell.angle_alpha   90.00
_cell.angle_beta   90.00
_cell.angle_gamma   90.00
#
_symmetry.space_group_name_H-M   'P 1'
#
loop_
_entity.id
_entity.type
_entity.pdbx_description
1 polymer ?
#
loop_
_entity_poly.entity_id
_entity_poly.type
_entity_poly.pdbx_seq_one_letter_code
_entity_poly.pdbx_strand_id
1 'polypeptide(L)'
;MLILNRIYNKKVNEYMLRLKELTDPHTLYVTDLVSCSHKRVLRHAYPHLSLRFEPPLIVGDLIHAGLAKMLEDENEWVPEYTVEKKFEINGTEYRVLGRIDLVKIDSNGKPIHVVEIKTGKELPQNAPLEHHVIQLQLYMNLLEVDKGSLVYITSDALVEYEFDRQPINILDLVRETINDSIHPRYAWECRYCVYRKLCPYAKR
;
A
#
# COMPACT_ATOMS: atom_id res chain seq x y z
N MET A 1 11.37 -25.22 -15.90
CA MET A 1 10.46 -24.55 -14.94
C MET A 1 9.48 -23.66 -15.70
N LEU A 2 8.27 -24.14 -16.05
CA LEU A 2 7.32 -23.35 -16.86
C LEU A 2 6.57 -22.28 -16.04
N ILE A 3 5.94 -22.68 -14.92
CA ILE A 3 5.08 -21.78 -14.13
C ILE A 3 5.92 -20.80 -13.28
N LEU A 4 6.96 -21.28 -12.61
CA LEU A 4 7.83 -20.42 -11.79
C LEU A 4 8.50 -19.31 -12.60
N ASN A 5 8.92 -19.60 -13.84
CA ASN A 5 9.47 -18.57 -14.74
C ASN A 5 8.43 -17.50 -15.09
N ARG A 6 7.15 -17.87 -15.25
CA ARG A 6 6.08 -16.89 -15.49
C ARG A 6 5.86 -15.99 -14.29
N ILE A 7 5.83 -16.55 -13.08
CA ILE A 7 5.68 -15.78 -11.83
C ILE A 7 6.88 -14.83 -11.67
N TYR A 8 8.09 -15.36 -11.82
CA TYR A 8 9.32 -14.58 -11.73
C TYR A 8 9.34 -13.42 -12.74
N ASN A 9 9.13 -13.71 -14.02
CA ASN A 9 9.16 -12.71 -15.08
C ASN A 9 8.07 -11.65 -14.89
N LYS A 10 6.85 -12.05 -14.49
CA LYS A 10 5.77 -11.10 -14.19
C LYS A 10 6.22 -10.10 -13.12
N LYS A 11 6.74 -10.61 -11.99
CA LYS A 11 7.16 -9.77 -10.86
C LYS A 11 8.34 -8.86 -11.20
N VAL A 12 9.34 -9.38 -11.93
CA VAL A 12 10.46 -8.55 -12.41
C VAL A 12 9.98 -7.47 -13.35
N ASN A 13 9.11 -7.80 -14.32
CA ASN A 13 8.61 -6.82 -15.28
C ASN A 13 7.81 -5.70 -14.61
N GLU A 14 6.90 -6.05 -13.68
CA GLU A 14 6.16 -5.06 -12.88
C GLU A 14 7.10 -4.14 -12.08
N TYR A 15 8.13 -4.71 -11.45
CA TYR A 15 9.15 -3.94 -10.75
C TYR A 15 9.91 -3.00 -11.69
N MET A 16 10.35 -3.48 -12.86
CA MET A 16 11.10 -2.67 -13.82
C MET A 16 10.26 -1.53 -14.38
N LEU A 17 8.96 -1.75 -14.63
CA LEU A 17 8.03 -0.70 -15.05
C LEU A 17 7.89 0.42 -14.00
N ARG A 18 7.93 0.05 -12.71
CA ARG A 18 7.78 0.99 -11.59
C ARG A 18 9.09 1.59 -11.10
N LEU A 19 10.23 1.09 -11.55
CA LEU A 19 11.54 1.49 -11.01
C LEU A 19 11.77 3.00 -11.05
N LYS A 20 11.43 3.64 -12.17
CA LYS A 20 11.56 5.10 -12.33
C LYS A 20 10.74 5.86 -11.28
N GLU A 21 9.50 5.43 -11.04
CA GLU A 21 8.59 6.02 -10.05
C GLU A 21 9.06 5.75 -8.61
N LEU A 22 9.52 4.52 -8.33
CA LEU A 22 10.05 4.12 -7.02
C LEU A 22 11.24 4.97 -6.56
N THR A 23 12.03 5.48 -7.52
CA THR A 23 13.21 6.32 -7.30
C THR A 23 12.95 7.82 -7.44
N ASP A 24 11.73 8.25 -7.77
CA ASP A 24 11.42 9.67 -7.91
C ASP A 24 11.33 10.34 -6.52
N PRO A 25 12.20 11.32 -6.21
CA PRO A 25 12.20 11.99 -4.90
C PRO A 25 10.93 12.83 -4.65
N HIS A 26 10.16 13.16 -5.69
CA HIS A 26 8.89 13.91 -5.57
C HIS A 26 7.67 13.00 -5.46
N THR A 27 7.86 11.69 -5.57
CA THR A 27 6.79 10.70 -5.42
C THR A 27 6.79 10.11 -4.01
N LEU A 28 5.62 10.06 -3.40
CA LEU A 28 5.33 9.37 -2.15
C LEU A 28 4.21 8.37 -2.41
N TYR A 29 4.37 7.13 -1.98
CA TYR A 29 3.25 6.20 -1.96
C TYR A 29 2.44 6.39 -0.69
N VAL A 30 1.13 6.08 -0.72
CA VAL A 30 0.30 6.03 0.51
C VAL A 30 0.94 5.12 1.56
N THR A 31 1.59 4.03 1.15
CA THR A 31 2.33 3.13 2.05
C THR A 31 3.55 3.79 2.71
N ASP A 32 4.16 4.82 2.10
CA ASP A 32 5.25 5.60 2.71
C ASP A 32 4.73 6.51 3.85
N LEU A 33 3.47 6.94 3.76
CA LEU A 33 2.84 7.79 4.78
C LEU A 33 2.47 7.01 6.05
N VAL A 34 2.31 5.69 5.94
CA VAL A 34 1.96 4.79 7.05
C VAL A 34 3.10 3.85 7.45
N SER A 35 4.33 4.14 7.04
CA SER A 35 5.49 3.33 7.42
C SER A 35 6.65 4.20 7.90
N CYS A 36 7.73 3.56 8.35
CA CYS A 36 9.01 4.17 8.68
C CYS A 36 9.48 5.09 7.54
N SER A 37 9.66 6.38 7.82
CA SER A 37 10.09 7.37 6.83
C SER A 37 11.45 7.03 6.24
N HIS A 38 12.36 6.46 7.05
CA HIS A 38 13.71 6.13 6.59
C HIS A 38 13.74 4.95 5.62
N LYS A 39 12.68 4.11 5.61
CA LYS A 39 12.52 3.05 4.61
C LYS A 39 12.41 3.64 3.20
N ARG A 40 11.78 4.81 3.05
CA ARG A 40 11.69 5.54 1.78
C ARG A 40 13.06 6.02 1.32
N VAL A 41 13.85 6.60 2.24
CA VAL A 41 15.23 7.05 1.95
C VAL A 41 16.09 5.87 1.44
N LEU A 42 16.01 4.73 2.12
CA LEU A 42 16.75 3.53 1.72
C LEU A 42 16.20 2.90 0.43
N ARG A 43 14.90 3.02 0.13
CA ARG A 43 14.34 2.62 -1.16
C ARG A 43 14.92 3.44 -2.31
N HIS A 44 15.06 4.75 -2.12
CA HIS A 44 15.68 5.62 -3.13
C HIS A 44 17.16 5.30 -3.35
N ALA A 45 17.90 5.05 -2.28
CA ALA A 45 19.32 4.69 -2.36
C ALA A 45 19.56 3.27 -2.89
N TYR A 46 18.70 2.31 -2.54
CA TYR A 46 18.86 0.89 -2.83
C TYR A 46 17.57 0.26 -3.38
N PRO A 47 17.04 0.72 -4.52
CA PRO A 47 15.70 0.33 -5.00
C PRO A 47 15.58 -1.17 -5.27
N HIS A 48 16.64 -1.82 -5.76
CA HIS A 48 16.66 -3.25 -6.08
C HIS A 48 16.40 -4.16 -4.87
N LEU A 49 16.65 -3.71 -3.64
CA LEU A 49 16.33 -4.47 -2.44
C LEU A 49 14.82 -4.51 -2.13
N SER A 50 14.02 -3.65 -2.77
CA SER A 50 12.55 -3.68 -2.66
C SER A 50 11.92 -4.79 -3.50
N LEU A 51 12.64 -5.37 -4.45
CA LEU A 51 12.18 -6.53 -5.20
C LEU A 51 12.23 -7.77 -4.29
N ARG A 52 11.06 -8.36 -4.03
CA ARG A 52 10.85 -9.42 -3.05
C ARG A 52 10.17 -10.63 -3.66
N PHE A 53 10.63 -11.83 -3.32
CA PHE A 53 10.10 -13.12 -3.82
C PHE A 53 9.62 -14.04 -2.70
N GLU A 54 9.45 -13.50 -1.50
CA GLU A 54 8.93 -14.24 -0.35
C GLU A 54 7.55 -14.81 -0.69
N PRO A 55 7.33 -16.12 -0.50
CA PRO A 55 6.08 -16.77 -0.88
C PRO A 55 4.81 -16.09 -0.35
N PRO A 56 4.74 -15.59 0.90
CA PRO A 56 3.56 -14.88 1.38
C PRO A 56 3.17 -13.66 0.53
N LEU A 57 4.15 -12.94 -0.03
CA LEU A 57 3.86 -11.80 -0.91
C LEU A 57 3.31 -12.26 -2.26
N ILE A 58 3.87 -13.33 -2.83
CA ILE A 58 3.36 -13.91 -4.09
C ILE A 58 1.94 -14.44 -3.91
N VAL A 59 1.65 -15.10 -2.78
CA VAL A 59 0.30 -15.56 -2.45
C VAL A 59 -0.66 -14.37 -2.31
N GLY A 60 -0.23 -13.27 -1.68
CA GLY A 60 -1.00 -12.03 -1.63
C GLY A 60 -1.33 -11.49 -3.02
N ASP A 61 -0.32 -11.36 -3.89
CA ASP A 61 -0.48 -10.89 -5.27
C ASP A 61 -1.48 -11.79 -6.06
N LEU A 62 -1.46 -13.11 -5.83
CA LEU A 62 -2.37 -14.07 -6.46
C LEU A 62 -3.80 -13.96 -5.92
N ILE A 63 -3.99 -13.75 -4.61
CA ILE A 63 -5.32 -13.55 -4.01
C ILE A 63 -5.95 -12.27 -4.53
N HIS A 64 -5.20 -11.17 -4.57
CA HIS A 64 -5.66 -9.90 -5.14
C HIS A 64 -6.07 -10.06 -6.60
N ALA A 65 -5.25 -10.70 -7.43
CA ALA A 65 -5.57 -10.97 -8.83
C ALA A 65 -6.79 -11.90 -9.01
N GLY A 66 -6.92 -12.90 -8.14
CA GLY A 66 -8.07 -13.80 -8.12
C GLY A 66 -9.38 -13.08 -7.79
N LEU A 67 -9.38 -12.21 -6.76
CA LEU A 67 -10.56 -11.44 -6.40
C LEU A 67 -10.92 -10.43 -7.49
N ALA A 68 -9.94 -9.72 -8.04
CA ALA A 68 -10.15 -8.82 -9.17
C ALA A 68 -10.83 -9.53 -10.34
N LYS A 69 -10.42 -10.77 -10.63
CA LYS A 69 -11.02 -11.59 -11.69
C LYS A 69 -12.43 -12.08 -11.35
N MET A 70 -12.73 -12.34 -10.08
CA MET A 70 -14.08 -12.75 -9.63
C MET A 70 -15.11 -11.63 -9.79
N LEU A 71 -14.68 -10.37 -9.66
CA LEU A 71 -15.55 -9.20 -9.73
C LEU A 71 -15.54 -8.51 -11.10
N GLU A 72 -14.79 -9.04 -12.07
CA GLU A 72 -14.61 -8.39 -13.38
C GLU A 72 -15.92 -8.26 -14.18
N ASP A 73 -16.84 -9.21 -14.00
CA ASP A 73 -18.15 -9.20 -14.67
C ASP A 73 -19.13 -8.20 -14.03
N GLU A 74 -18.84 -7.73 -12.82
CA GLU A 74 -19.58 -6.70 -12.12
C GLU A 74 -19.00 -5.33 -12.49
N ASN A 75 -19.58 -4.66 -13.49
CA ASN A 75 -19.13 -3.35 -14.00
C ASN A 75 -19.06 -2.20 -12.96
N GLU A 76 -19.47 -2.45 -11.72
CA GLU A 76 -19.38 -1.49 -10.60
C GLU A 76 -18.07 -1.59 -9.81
N TRP A 77 -17.22 -2.58 -10.07
CA TRP A 77 -15.97 -2.80 -9.34
C TRP A 77 -14.74 -2.52 -10.21
N VAL A 78 -13.85 -1.66 -9.71
CA VAL A 78 -12.61 -1.29 -10.38
C VAL A 78 -11.42 -1.77 -9.55
N PRO A 79 -10.74 -2.86 -9.95
CA PRO A 79 -9.56 -3.35 -9.25
C PRO A 79 -8.34 -2.46 -9.53
N GLU A 80 -7.37 -2.47 -8.60
CA GLU A 80 -6.08 -1.78 -8.74
C GLU A 80 -6.21 -0.28 -9.08
N TYR A 81 -7.26 0.36 -8.55
CA TYR A 81 -7.60 1.77 -8.81
C TYR A 81 -6.48 2.70 -8.37
N THR A 82 -5.95 3.49 -9.31
CA THR A 82 -4.85 4.43 -9.04
C THR A 82 -5.39 5.81 -8.69
N VAL A 83 -4.90 6.39 -7.60
CA VAL A 83 -5.20 7.76 -7.17
C VAL A 83 -3.92 8.57 -7.05
N GLU A 84 -3.94 9.82 -7.52
CA GLU A 84 -2.86 10.77 -7.38
C GLU A 84 -3.40 12.07 -6.77
N LYS A 85 -2.73 12.60 -5.75
CA LYS A 85 -2.98 13.94 -5.21
C LYS A 85 -1.67 14.70 -5.04
N LYS A 86 -1.66 15.95 -5.48
CA LYS A 86 -0.51 16.85 -5.41
C LYS A 86 -0.53 17.67 -4.14
N PHE A 87 0.64 17.87 -3.54
CA PHE A 87 0.86 18.69 -2.36
C PHE A 87 2.05 19.61 -2.60
N GLU A 88 1.89 20.90 -2.30
CA GLU A 88 3.00 21.85 -2.37
C GLU A 88 3.60 22.05 -0.98
N ILE A 89 4.92 21.85 -0.87
CA ILE A 89 5.67 22.04 0.38
C ILE A 89 6.91 22.87 0.05
N ASN A 90 7.00 24.06 0.65
CA ASN A 90 8.13 24.98 0.46
C ASN A 90 8.42 25.28 -1.03
N GLY A 91 7.38 25.43 -1.85
CA GLY A 91 7.50 25.68 -3.29
C GLY A 91 7.90 24.46 -4.13
N THR A 92 7.95 23.26 -3.54
CA THR A 92 8.19 22.00 -4.24
C THR A 92 6.91 21.18 -4.30
N GLU A 93 6.52 20.74 -5.50
CA GLU A 93 5.37 19.84 -5.69
C GLU A 93 5.76 18.39 -5.41
N TYR A 94 4.97 17.73 -4.58
CA TYR A 94 5.05 16.31 -4.28
C TYR A 94 3.76 15.60 -4.69
N ARG A 95 3.88 14.39 -5.22
CA ARG A 95 2.75 13.55 -5.63
C ARG A 95 2.57 12.40 -4.65
N VAL A 96 1.40 12.31 -4.04
CA VAL A 96 0.99 11.15 -3.25
C VAL A 96 0.23 10.20 -4.18
N LEU A 97 0.81 9.02 -4.40
CA LEU A 97 0.27 7.95 -5.23
C LEU A 97 -0.31 6.83 -4.37
N GLY A 98 -1.53 6.43 -4.67
CA GLY A 98 -2.19 5.30 -4.08
C GLY A 98 -2.59 4.28 -5.13
N ARG A 99 -2.44 3.00 -4.80
CA ARG A 99 -3.04 1.91 -5.56
C ARG A 99 -3.97 1.17 -4.62
N ILE A 100 -5.25 1.39 -4.80
CA ILE A 100 -6.31 0.81 -4.00
C ILE A 100 -6.62 -0.56 -4.59
N ASP A 101 -6.75 -1.58 -3.75
CA ASP A 101 -6.96 -2.95 -4.23
C ASP A 101 -8.27 -3.05 -5.03
N LEU A 102 -9.34 -2.40 -4.56
CA LEU A 102 -10.64 -2.41 -5.20
C LEU A 102 -11.47 -1.16 -4.83
N VAL A 103 -12.18 -0.58 -5.81
CA VAL A 103 -13.09 0.56 -5.62
C VAL A 103 -14.45 0.22 -6.22
N LYS A 104 -15.52 0.46 -5.47
CA LYS A 104 -16.88 0.45 -6.02
C LYS A 104 -17.23 1.82 -6.59
N ILE A 105 -17.78 1.85 -7.80
CA ILE A 105 -18.23 3.05 -8.48
C ILE A 105 -19.75 3.07 -8.65
N ASP A 106 -20.34 4.26 -8.69
CA ASP A 106 -21.75 4.44 -9.06
C ASP A 106 -21.97 4.36 -10.58
N SER A 107 -23.22 4.52 -11.02
CA SER A 107 -23.58 4.51 -12.44
C SER A 107 -22.93 5.62 -13.28
N ASN A 108 -22.38 6.65 -12.64
CA ASN A 108 -21.66 7.76 -13.30
C ASN A 108 -20.13 7.56 -13.25
N GLY A 109 -19.65 6.43 -12.72
CA GLY A 109 -18.23 6.15 -12.56
C GLY A 109 -17.59 6.83 -11.36
N LYS A 110 -18.38 7.41 -10.44
CA LYS A 110 -17.85 8.07 -9.24
C LYS A 110 -17.54 7.02 -8.16
N PRO A 111 -16.35 7.03 -7.53
CA PRO A 111 -16.07 6.20 -6.37
C PRO A 111 -17.07 6.43 -5.22
N ILE A 112 -17.62 5.34 -4.69
CA ILE A 112 -18.56 5.34 -3.55
C ILE A 112 -18.12 4.44 -2.40
N HIS A 113 -17.21 3.49 -2.64
CA HIS A 113 -16.66 2.61 -1.61
C HIS A 113 -15.22 2.22 -1.93
N VAL A 114 -14.34 2.22 -0.93
CA VAL A 114 -12.93 1.80 -1.04
C VAL A 114 -12.73 0.48 -0.31
N VAL A 115 -12.05 -0.49 -0.91
CA VAL A 115 -11.73 -1.77 -0.27
C VAL A 115 -10.22 -1.99 -0.26
N GLU A 116 -9.67 -2.22 0.93
CA GLU A 116 -8.28 -2.63 1.15
C GLU A 116 -8.26 -4.10 1.60
N ILE A 117 -7.41 -4.91 0.98
CA ILE A 117 -7.37 -6.36 1.23
C ILE A 117 -6.03 -6.74 1.84
N LYS A 118 -6.07 -7.41 2.99
CA LYS A 118 -4.89 -7.89 3.70
C LYS A 118 -4.88 -9.40 3.75
N THR A 119 -3.77 -9.96 3.29
CA THR A 119 -3.56 -11.41 3.31
C THR A 119 -2.56 -11.79 4.39
N GLY A 120 -2.70 -13.00 4.92
CA GLY A 120 -1.83 -13.47 6.00
C GLY A 120 -2.02 -14.95 6.30
N LYS A 121 -1.16 -15.44 7.19
CA LYS A 121 -1.31 -16.81 7.70
C LYS A 121 -2.48 -16.89 8.68
N GLU A 122 -2.50 -15.99 9.64
CA GLU A 122 -3.48 -15.94 10.73
C GLU A 122 -4.04 -14.52 10.85
N LEU A 123 -5.30 -14.39 11.27
CA LEU A 123 -5.87 -13.10 11.62
C LEU A 123 -5.12 -12.53 12.85
N PRO A 124 -4.60 -11.29 12.79
CA PRO A 124 -3.94 -10.69 13.94
C PRO A 124 -4.87 -10.63 15.16
N GLN A 125 -4.36 -10.93 16.36
CA GLN A 125 -5.17 -10.89 17.59
C GLN A 125 -5.78 -9.51 17.87
N ASN A 126 -5.10 -8.45 17.44
CA ASN A 126 -5.53 -7.06 17.52
C ASN A 126 -6.05 -6.54 16.17
N ALA A 127 -6.62 -7.42 15.34
CA ALA A 127 -7.28 -7.00 14.12
C ALA A 127 -8.49 -6.10 14.44
N PRO A 128 -8.76 -5.06 13.63
CA PRO A 128 -7.95 -4.61 12.51
C PRO A 128 -6.68 -3.85 12.96
N LEU A 129 -5.54 -4.14 12.32
CA LEU A 129 -4.27 -3.46 12.64
C LEU A 129 -4.35 -1.96 12.30
N GLU A 130 -3.90 -1.11 13.23
CA GLU A 130 -3.96 0.35 13.12
C GLU A 130 -3.41 0.89 11.79
N HIS A 131 -2.22 0.44 11.37
CA HIS A 131 -1.61 0.89 10.12
C HIS A 131 -2.38 0.47 8.86
N HIS A 132 -3.15 -0.62 8.91
CA HIS A 132 -4.06 -1.00 7.83
C HIS A 132 -5.28 -0.07 7.79
N VAL A 133 -5.82 0.28 8.97
CA VAL A 133 -6.92 1.24 9.08
C VAL A 133 -6.50 2.62 8.58
N ILE A 134 -5.31 3.12 8.97
CA ILE A 134 -4.80 4.41 8.50
C ILE A 134 -4.58 4.38 6.98
N GLN A 135 -4.07 3.29 6.41
CA GLN A 135 -3.89 3.16 4.96
C GLN A 135 -5.24 3.26 4.22
N LEU A 136 -6.27 2.56 4.69
CA LEU A 136 -7.64 2.64 4.15
C LEU A 136 -8.19 4.07 4.27
N GLN A 137 -8.06 4.69 5.45
CA GLN A 137 -8.52 6.05 5.68
C GLN A 137 -7.80 7.07 4.79
N LEU A 138 -6.50 6.90 4.50
CA LEU A 138 -5.79 7.74 3.54
C LEU A 138 -6.43 7.64 2.15
N TYR A 139 -6.73 6.44 1.66
CA TYR A 139 -7.41 6.27 0.37
C TYR A 139 -8.79 6.92 0.35
N MET A 140 -9.59 6.73 1.40
CA MET A 140 -10.90 7.37 1.56
C MET A 140 -10.79 8.90 1.53
N ASN A 141 -9.78 9.47 2.19
CA ASN A 141 -9.54 10.93 2.18
C ASN A 141 -9.00 11.44 0.84
N LEU A 142 -8.19 10.65 0.12
CA LEU A 142 -7.68 11.03 -1.21
C LEU A 142 -8.79 11.04 -2.27
N LEU A 143 -9.72 10.08 -2.22
CA LEU A 143 -10.85 9.97 -3.14
C LEU A 143 -12.12 10.70 -2.68
N GLU A 144 -12.12 11.23 -1.46
CA GLU A 144 -13.28 11.88 -0.84
C GLU A 144 -14.51 10.95 -0.73
N VAL A 145 -14.26 9.68 -0.39
CA VAL A 145 -15.26 8.61 -0.25
C VAL A 145 -15.58 8.37 1.22
N ASP A 146 -16.87 8.30 1.56
CA ASP A 146 -17.32 8.21 2.96
C ASP A 146 -17.30 6.80 3.54
N LYS A 147 -17.30 5.75 2.71
CA LYS A 147 -17.37 4.34 3.12
C LYS A 147 -16.16 3.54 2.63
N GLY A 148 -15.66 2.66 3.48
CA GLY A 148 -14.61 1.73 3.09
C GLY A 148 -14.61 0.44 3.90
N SER A 149 -14.02 -0.60 3.32
CA SER A 149 -13.88 -1.92 3.94
C SER A 149 -12.42 -2.33 4.02
N LEU A 150 -12.04 -2.90 5.16
CA LEU A 150 -10.79 -3.62 5.33
C LEU A 150 -11.07 -5.11 5.41
N VAL A 151 -10.65 -5.85 4.39
CA VAL A 151 -10.93 -7.28 4.26
C VAL A 151 -9.66 -8.07 4.59
N TYR A 152 -9.74 -8.94 5.60
CA TYR A 152 -8.69 -9.89 5.92
C TYR A 152 -9.01 -11.25 5.30
N ILE A 153 -8.10 -11.72 4.45
CA ILE A 153 -8.13 -13.06 3.86
C ILE A 153 -6.95 -13.85 4.42
N THR A 154 -7.22 -14.68 5.41
CA THR A 154 -6.20 -15.46 6.13
C THR A 154 -6.48 -16.94 6.03
N SER A 155 -5.55 -17.80 6.50
CA SER A 155 -5.77 -19.24 6.43
C SER A 155 -6.81 -19.74 7.44
N ASP A 156 -7.06 -18.97 8.50
CA ASP A 156 -7.99 -19.30 9.59
C ASP A 156 -9.26 -18.44 9.61
N ALA A 157 -9.29 -17.30 8.91
CA ALA A 157 -10.46 -16.43 8.87
C ALA A 157 -10.62 -15.62 7.56
N LEU A 158 -11.88 -15.36 7.20
CA LEU A 158 -12.30 -14.36 6.23
C LEU A 158 -13.16 -13.34 6.97
N VAL A 159 -12.65 -12.12 7.16
CA VAL A 159 -13.33 -11.09 7.97
C VAL A 159 -13.29 -9.75 7.27
N GLU A 160 -14.41 -9.04 7.26
CA GLU A 160 -14.54 -7.69 6.74
C GLU A 160 -14.88 -6.72 7.87
N TYR A 161 -14.19 -5.58 7.89
CA TYR A 161 -14.46 -4.47 8.80
C TYR A 161 -14.84 -3.24 7.99
N GLU A 162 -16.03 -2.69 8.25
CA GLU A 162 -16.51 -1.46 7.62
C GLU A 162 -16.08 -0.23 8.42
N PHE A 163 -15.76 0.86 7.70
CA PHE A 163 -15.34 2.12 8.27
C PHE A 163 -16.04 3.30 7.60
N ASP A 164 -16.36 4.30 8.41
CA ASP A 164 -16.68 5.65 7.95
C ASP A 164 -15.39 6.49 7.80
N ARG A 165 -15.38 7.38 6.82
CA ARG A 165 -14.26 8.30 6.60
C ARG A 165 -14.06 9.19 7.82
N GLN A 166 -12.86 9.17 8.36
CA GLN A 166 -12.38 10.09 9.37
C GLN A 166 -11.39 11.07 8.73
N PRO A 167 -11.42 12.36 9.09
CA PRO A 167 -10.47 13.33 8.54
C PRO A 167 -9.04 12.98 8.95
N ILE A 168 -8.12 12.93 7.97
CA ILE A 168 -6.69 12.75 8.20
C ILE A 168 -5.93 13.96 7.65
N ASN A 169 -4.98 14.48 8.45
CA ASN A 169 -4.06 15.51 7.97
C ASN A 169 -2.95 14.88 7.10
N ILE A 170 -3.27 14.66 5.82
CA ILE A 170 -2.33 14.06 4.85
C ILE A 170 -1.10 14.96 4.67
N LEU A 171 -1.26 16.29 4.73
CA LEU A 171 -0.15 17.23 4.53
C LEU A 171 0.93 17.05 5.60
N ASP A 172 0.55 16.83 6.86
CA ASP A 172 1.51 16.60 7.93
C ASP A 172 2.24 15.26 7.77
N LEU A 173 1.53 14.21 7.33
CA LEU A 173 2.17 12.93 7.01
C LEU A 173 3.15 13.05 5.84
N VAL A 174 2.81 13.83 4.81
CA VAL A 174 3.73 14.10 3.70
C VAL A 174 4.97 14.83 4.22
N ARG A 175 4.80 15.89 5.02
CA ARG A 175 5.93 16.63 5.64
C ARG A 175 6.82 15.72 6.47
N GLU A 176 6.24 14.88 7.31
CA GLU A 176 6.96 13.92 8.15
C GLU A 176 7.77 12.91 7.30
N THR A 177 7.15 12.36 6.25
CA THR A 177 7.79 11.38 5.37
C THR A 177 8.90 12.00 4.51
N ILE A 178 8.74 13.23 3.99
CA ILE A 178 9.82 13.89 3.22
C ILE A 178 10.99 14.30 4.11
N ASN A 179 10.72 14.69 5.36
CA ASN A 179 11.74 15.14 6.31
C ASN A 179 12.39 13.98 7.08
N ASP A 180 12.07 12.74 6.72
CA ASP A 180 12.56 11.53 7.37
C ASP A 180 12.44 11.57 8.91
N SER A 181 11.29 12.01 9.42
CA SER A 181 11.17 12.39 10.84
C SER A 181 10.78 11.25 11.78
N ILE A 182 10.24 10.13 11.28
CA ILE A 182 9.72 9.03 12.12
C ILE A 182 10.24 7.67 11.64
N HIS A 183 11.20 7.12 12.39
CA HIS A 183 11.84 5.84 12.06
C HIS A 183 12.21 4.98 13.30
N PRO A 184 11.70 3.73 13.40
CA PRO A 184 10.53 3.24 12.69
C PRO A 184 9.25 3.93 13.18
N ARG A 185 8.18 3.91 12.38
CA ARG A 185 6.86 4.37 12.82
C ARG A 185 6.25 3.39 13.81
N TYR A 186 6.42 2.09 13.55
CA TYR A 186 6.01 1.04 14.48
C TYR A 186 7.20 0.19 14.88
N ALA A 187 7.26 -0.18 16.16
CA ALA A 187 8.39 -0.95 16.72
C ALA A 187 8.65 -2.28 15.97
N TRP A 188 7.61 -2.90 15.40
CA TRP A 188 7.71 -4.16 14.67
C TRP A 188 8.32 -4.03 13.26
N GLU A 189 8.36 -2.84 12.66
CA GLU A 189 8.76 -2.67 11.24
C GLU A 189 10.20 -3.13 11.00
N CYS A 190 11.12 -2.81 11.92
CA CYS A 190 12.53 -3.18 11.79
C CYS A 190 12.74 -4.69 11.70
N ARG A 191 11.83 -5.51 12.24
CA ARG A 191 11.92 -6.98 12.20
C ARG A 191 11.77 -7.53 10.77
N TYR A 192 10.94 -6.87 9.96
CA TYR A 192 10.57 -7.35 8.62
C TYR A 192 11.17 -6.48 7.49
N CYS A 193 11.87 -5.40 7.84
CA CYS A 193 12.44 -4.47 6.88
C CYS A 193 13.63 -5.07 6.12
N VAL A 194 13.56 -5.04 4.79
CA VAL A 194 14.60 -5.52 3.86
C VAL A 194 15.91 -4.78 4.01
N TYR A 195 15.82 -3.51 4.41
CA TYR A 195 16.95 -2.61 4.56
C TYR A 195 17.59 -2.69 5.96
N ARG A 196 17.09 -3.54 6.86
CA ARG A 196 17.56 -3.62 8.26
C ARG A 196 19.09 -3.73 8.38
N LYS A 197 19.72 -4.49 7.48
CA LYS A 197 21.19 -4.71 7.50
C LYS A 197 22.02 -3.49 7.10
N LEU A 198 21.41 -2.49 6.48
CA LEU A 198 22.05 -1.26 6.00
C LEU A 198 21.53 -0.01 6.74
N CYS A 199 20.48 -0.15 7.54
CA CYS A 199 19.78 0.96 8.17
C CYS A 199 20.47 1.36 9.50
N PRO A 200 20.89 2.63 9.67
CA PRO A 200 21.49 3.10 10.92
C PRO A 200 20.49 3.18 12.08
N TYR A 201 19.18 3.23 11.78
CA TYR A 201 18.11 3.30 12.79
C TYR A 201 17.47 1.95 13.10
N ALA A 202 18.05 0.84 12.63
CA ALA A 202 17.50 -0.49 12.85
C ALA A 202 17.45 -0.83 14.35
N LYS A 203 16.23 -0.98 14.88
CA LYS A 203 16.00 -1.46 16.25
C LYS A 203 16.07 -2.99 16.30
N ARG A 204 16.64 -3.53 17.39
CA ARG A 204 16.79 -4.97 17.59
C ARG A 204 15.45 -5.65 17.75
#